data_AF-A0A3M2BP40-F1
#
_entry.id   AF-A0A3M2BP40-F1
#
_cell.length_a   1.000
_cell.length_b   1.000
_cell.length_c   1.000
_cell.angle_alpha   90.00
_cell.angle_beta   90.00
_cell.angle_gamma   90.00
#
_symmetry.space_group_name_H-M   'P 1'
#
loop_
_entity.id
_entity.type
_entity.pdbx_description
1 polymer ?
#
loop_
_entity_poly.entity_id
_entity_poly.type
_entity_poly.pdbx_seq_one_letter_code
_entity_poly.pdbx_strand_id
1 'polypeptide(L)'
;MSMFKPKKPIEFVKHGQDRLNMGKTSAFVDDVLRTQFQVSGTHCHFFRLEGYYDQERDVFNIKQPTPEESGNIGSFIGVQDPILMENRDRRYNIDEVPVVKGLLTLSENASELLRFGIKSNEVLNVEFHQTEIEEMLGRRIVVGDLVMIPVFRSPSLDGRVANKIYEVKDVDWSTGGYDAHYIPHIVTAVLQPIRDQWEYRDVLENLIDEYGKSAQEQMSNYEELIKVTERVQKKALEHASITGRDDSLIYLEPETGSLTYLWLDDAIPPNGIPVEQGSNFPPDPQEGQYFLHLGLHPARLYRFENGRWRTKEIARKREWLYNFTSMLRTFMSDGSEHDRSRGYELKSIHDIATDRHDGSDPSVLD
;
A
#
# COMPACT_ATOMS: atom_id res chain seq x y z
N MET A 1 58.43 42.73 -11.62
CA MET A 1 58.10 41.30 -11.46
C MET A 1 56.63 41.09 -11.83
N SER A 2 56.37 40.41 -12.95
CA SER A 2 55.18 39.56 -13.19
C SER A 2 55.27 39.04 -14.63
N MET A 3 56.33 38.27 -14.89
CA MET A 3 56.45 37.42 -16.07
C MET A 3 55.88 36.07 -15.63
N PHE A 4 54.60 35.82 -15.88
CA PHE A 4 54.00 34.48 -16.10
C PHE A 4 52.49 34.67 -16.30
N LYS A 5 52.09 35.02 -17.52
CA LYS A 5 50.72 34.73 -17.97
C LYS A 5 50.78 33.38 -18.68
N PRO A 6 50.26 32.28 -18.10
CA PRO A 6 50.26 31.00 -18.79
C PRO A 6 49.46 31.14 -20.10
N LYS A 7 50.14 30.94 -21.23
CA LYS A 7 49.50 30.85 -22.54
C LYS A 7 48.81 29.49 -22.61
N LYS A 8 47.52 29.48 -22.27
CA LYS A 8 46.58 28.34 -22.24
C LYS A 8 46.76 27.42 -21.01
N PRO A 9 45.66 26.93 -20.42
CA PRO A 9 45.73 25.85 -19.44
C PRO A 9 46.39 24.64 -20.09
N ILE A 10 47.20 23.91 -19.32
CA ILE A 10 47.75 22.62 -19.75
C ILE A 10 46.55 21.67 -19.85
N GLU A 11 46.05 21.45 -21.05
CA GLU A 11 45.10 20.39 -21.33
C GLU A 11 45.88 19.07 -21.28
N PHE A 12 45.70 18.29 -20.21
CA PHE A 12 46.33 16.97 -20.06
C PHE A 12 45.79 15.93 -21.05
N VAL A 13 44.72 16.24 -21.78
CA VAL A 13 44.04 15.33 -22.69
C VAL A 13 43.74 16.06 -23.99
N LYS A 14 44.17 15.48 -25.12
CA LYS A 14 43.76 15.95 -26.46
C LYS A 14 42.25 15.76 -26.60
N HIS A 15 41.52 16.85 -26.76
CA HIS A 15 40.14 16.77 -27.26
C HIS A 15 40.11 15.96 -28.56
N GLY A 16 39.38 14.85 -28.56
CA GLY A 16 39.24 13.94 -29.72
C GLY A 16 39.84 12.54 -29.56
N GLN A 17 40.48 12.21 -28.43
CA GLN A 17 40.59 10.81 -28.01
C GLN A 17 39.47 10.52 -27.01
N ASP A 18 38.34 10.06 -27.53
CA ASP A 18 37.27 9.52 -26.70
C ASP A 18 37.86 8.48 -25.75
N ARG A 19 37.73 8.71 -24.44
CA ARG A 19 37.91 7.67 -23.41
C ARG A 19 36.95 6.48 -23.62
N LEU A 20 35.96 6.65 -24.50
CA LEU A 20 34.90 5.71 -24.87
C LEU A 20 35.20 4.90 -26.13
N ASN A 21 36.28 5.18 -26.86
CA ASN A 21 36.71 4.25 -27.90
C ASN A 21 37.31 3.02 -27.21
N MET A 22 36.43 2.08 -26.85
CA MET A 22 36.80 0.74 -26.42
C MET A 22 37.88 0.26 -27.38
N GLY A 23 39.09 0.04 -26.86
CA GLY A 23 40.13 -0.60 -27.66
C GLY A 23 39.55 -1.90 -28.23
N LYS A 24 40.05 -2.37 -29.38
CA LYS A 24 39.58 -3.63 -29.99
C LYS A 24 39.51 -4.80 -28.99
N THR A 25 40.40 -4.78 -27.99
CA THR A 25 40.42 -5.74 -26.88
C THR A 25 39.23 -5.58 -25.92
N SER A 26 38.84 -4.36 -25.56
CA SER A 26 37.68 -4.11 -24.68
C SER A 26 36.37 -4.47 -25.37
N ALA A 27 36.22 -4.15 -26.66
CA ALA A 27 35.07 -4.59 -27.46
C ALA A 27 34.98 -6.13 -27.56
N PHE A 28 36.12 -6.82 -27.62
CA PHE A 28 36.15 -8.29 -27.57
C PHE A 28 35.73 -8.83 -26.20
N VAL A 29 36.19 -8.22 -25.11
CA VAL A 29 35.76 -8.58 -23.74
C VAL A 29 34.25 -8.37 -23.57
N ASP A 30 33.72 -7.25 -24.05
CA ASP A 30 32.28 -6.94 -24.06
C ASP A 30 31.47 -8.04 -24.76
N ASP A 31 31.88 -8.45 -25.96
CA ASP A 31 31.18 -9.49 -26.73
C ASP A 31 31.21 -10.87 -26.04
N VAL A 32 32.34 -11.21 -25.41
CA VAL A 32 32.47 -12.44 -24.62
C VAL A 32 31.56 -12.41 -23.40
N LEU A 33 31.52 -11.29 -22.68
CA LEU A 33 30.64 -11.12 -21.52
C LEU A 33 29.17 -11.15 -21.94
N ARG A 34 28.80 -10.44 -23.01
CA ARG A 34 27.46 -10.49 -23.60
C ARG A 34 27.04 -11.92 -23.91
N THR A 35 27.92 -12.70 -24.52
CA THR A 35 27.67 -14.13 -24.81
C THR A 35 27.40 -14.93 -23.54
N GLN A 36 28.15 -14.68 -22.46
CA GLN A 36 27.92 -15.33 -21.16
C GLN A 36 26.51 -15.04 -20.64
N PHE A 37 26.09 -13.77 -20.61
CA PHE A 37 24.74 -13.39 -20.17
C PHE A 37 23.66 -14.00 -21.05
N GLN A 38 23.88 -14.05 -22.36
CA GLN A 38 22.92 -14.64 -23.30
C GLN A 38 22.76 -16.16 -23.13
N VAL A 39 23.84 -16.87 -22.78
CA VAL A 39 23.81 -18.33 -22.60
C VAL A 39 23.30 -18.73 -21.21
N SER A 40 23.76 -18.07 -20.14
CA SER A 40 23.48 -18.50 -18.76
C SER A 40 22.52 -17.60 -17.98
N GLY A 41 22.16 -16.43 -18.51
CA GLY A 41 21.36 -15.45 -17.80
C GLY A 41 19.88 -15.84 -17.70
N THR A 42 19.24 -15.38 -16.64
CA THR A 42 17.80 -15.52 -16.39
C THR A 42 17.05 -14.36 -17.04
N HIS A 43 15.91 -14.65 -17.67
CA HIS A 43 15.06 -13.63 -18.27
C HIS A 43 14.49 -12.68 -17.21
N CYS A 44 14.72 -11.40 -17.39
CA CYS A 44 14.23 -10.30 -16.57
C CYS A 44 13.42 -9.37 -17.47
N HIS A 45 12.15 -9.18 -17.12
CA HIS A 45 11.22 -8.29 -17.82
C HIS A 45 11.30 -6.91 -17.19
N PHE A 46 11.67 -5.89 -17.97
CA PHE A 46 11.81 -4.52 -17.48
C PHE A 46 10.57 -3.69 -17.79
N PHE A 47 10.00 -3.05 -16.78
CA PHE A 47 9.03 -1.99 -16.94
C PHE A 47 9.74 -0.66 -16.77
N ARG A 48 9.87 0.06 -17.88
CA ARG A 48 10.59 1.33 -17.93
C ARG A 48 9.78 2.42 -17.25
N LEU A 49 10.38 3.12 -16.30
CA LEU A 49 9.81 4.35 -15.75
C LEU A 49 9.84 5.46 -16.83
N GLU A 50 8.67 5.94 -17.25
CA GLU A 50 8.52 7.05 -18.20
C GLU A 50 8.48 8.41 -17.51
N GLY A 51 8.01 8.45 -16.26
CA GLY A 51 7.89 9.65 -15.46
C GLY A 51 6.78 9.53 -14.43
N TYR A 52 6.15 10.65 -14.12
CA TYR A 52 5.01 10.73 -13.21
C TYR A 52 3.78 11.19 -14.00
N TYR A 53 2.59 10.81 -13.55
CA TYR A 53 1.37 11.38 -14.11
C TYR A 53 1.28 12.88 -13.80
N ASP A 54 0.81 13.66 -14.77
CA ASP A 54 0.45 15.06 -14.53
C ASP A 54 -0.80 15.07 -13.66
N GLN A 55 -0.65 15.48 -12.41
CA GLN A 55 -1.78 15.68 -11.50
C GLN A 55 -2.36 17.07 -11.80
N GLU A 56 -3.61 17.12 -12.26
CA GLU A 56 -4.33 18.38 -12.43
C GLU A 56 -4.55 19.03 -11.05
N ARG A 57 -3.74 20.06 -10.76
CA ARG A 57 -3.84 21.00 -9.64
C ARG A 57 -4.12 20.37 -8.25
N ASP A 58 -3.19 20.60 -7.35
CA ASP A 58 -3.42 20.43 -5.91
C ASP A 58 -4.68 21.18 -5.43
N VAL A 59 -5.31 20.73 -4.34
CA VAL A 59 -6.59 21.23 -3.77
C VAL A 59 -6.58 22.76 -3.56
N PHE A 60 -5.39 23.34 -3.44
CA PHE A 60 -5.13 24.77 -3.30
C PHE A 60 -4.98 25.55 -4.60
N ASN A 61 -5.24 24.95 -5.77
CA ASN A 61 -5.19 25.62 -7.07
C ASN A 61 -3.80 26.23 -7.41
N ILE A 62 -2.74 25.72 -6.76
CA ILE A 62 -1.36 26.15 -6.99
C ILE A 62 -0.88 25.47 -8.28
N LYS A 63 -0.43 26.27 -9.25
CA LYS A 63 0.23 25.74 -10.45
C LYS A 63 1.50 25.00 -10.01
N GLN A 64 1.48 23.68 -10.09
CA GLN A 64 2.70 22.90 -10.11
C GLN A 64 3.50 23.28 -11.36
N PRO A 65 4.85 23.35 -11.30
CA PRO A 65 5.66 23.69 -12.45
C PRO A 65 5.36 22.71 -13.59
N THR A 66 4.97 23.25 -14.74
CA THR A 66 4.65 22.47 -15.94
C THR A 66 5.88 21.67 -16.39
N PRO A 67 5.69 20.47 -16.98
CA PRO A 67 6.78 19.60 -17.44
C PRO A 67 7.76 20.26 -18.42
N GLU A 68 7.43 21.40 -19.03
CA GLU A 68 8.34 22.10 -19.95
C GLU A 68 9.62 22.65 -19.30
N GLU A 69 9.69 22.78 -17.97
CA GLU A 69 10.96 23.06 -17.26
C GLU A 69 11.82 21.80 -17.00
N SER A 70 11.34 20.62 -17.38
CA SER A 70 12.08 19.34 -17.37
C SER A 70 12.80 19.06 -18.69
N GLY A 71 13.27 20.11 -19.37
CA GLY A 71 14.01 20.03 -20.64
C GLY A 71 15.37 19.31 -20.59
N ASN A 72 15.63 18.51 -19.56
CA ASN A 72 16.76 17.61 -19.50
C ASN A 72 16.26 16.19 -19.26
N ILE A 73 16.43 15.35 -20.28
CA ILE A 73 16.44 13.88 -20.18
C ILE A 73 17.31 13.52 -18.97
N GLY A 74 16.70 13.31 -17.80
CA GLY A 74 17.42 13.07 -16.55
C GLY A 74 16.89 13.77 -15.29
N SER A 75 15.92 14.70 -15.35
CA SER A 75 15.36 15.27 -14.11
C SER A 75 14.28 14.38 -13.49
N PHE A 76 14.69 13.24 -12.92
CA PHE A 76 13.88 12.34 -12.09
C PHE A 76 13.53 12.95 -10.71
N ILE A 77 13.56 14.28 -10.54
CA ILE A 77 13.60 14.98 -9.24
C ILE A 77 12.17 15.25 -8.70
N GLY A 78 11.15 14.63 -9.28
CA GLY A 78 9.74 14.80 -8.88
C GLY A 78 9.23 13.77 -7.87
N VAL A 79 10.08 12.92 -7.30
CA VAL A 79 9.64 11.67 -6.62
C VAL A 79 8.72 11.91 -5.41
N GLN A 80 8.79 13.07 -4.75
CA GLN A 80 8.11 13.30 -3.45
C GLN A 80 7.41 14.67 -3.36
N ASP A 81 6.19 14.68 -2.82
CA ASP A 81 5.52 15.90 -2.36
C ASP A 81 6.19 16.40 -1.06
N PRO A 82 6.82 17.59 -1.04
CA PRO A 82 7.48 18.12 0.14
C PRO A 82 6.54 18.46 1.30
N ILE A 83 5.22 18.55 1.08
CA ILE A 83 4.26 18.95 2.12
C ILE A 83 3.70 17.73 2.86
N LEU A 84 3.28 16.70 2.13
CA LEU A 84 2.71 15.48 2.74
C LEU A 84 3.69 14.31 2.81
N MET A 85 4.91 14.48 2.28
CA MET A 85 5.93 13.44 2.18
C MET A 85 5.44 12.17 1.48
N GLU A 86 4.34 12.27 0.73
CA GLU A 86 3.80 11.23 -0.13
C GLU A 86 4.67 11.17 -1.39
N ASN A 87 4.88 9.96 -1.93
CA ASN A 87 5.52 9.81 -3.23
C ASN A 87 4.60 10.35 -4.34
N ARG A 88 4.95 10.28 -5.62
CA ARG A 88 4.03 10.59 -6.75
C ARG A 88 3.67 9.34 -7.55
N ASP A 89 2.52 9.38 -8.24
CA ASP A 89 2.06 8.28 -9.11
C ASP A 89 3.06 8.08 -10.24
N ARG A 90 3.65 6.89 -10.31
CA ARG A 90 4.65 6.57 -11.33
C ARG A 90 3.97 6.02 -12.56
N ARG A 91 4.44 6.46 -13.72
CA ARG A 91 3.99 5.97 -15.02
C ARG A 91 5.03 5.05 -15.62
N TYR A 92 4.60 3.86 -16.01
CA TYR A 92 5.46 2.84 -16.60
C TYR A 92 5.07 2.56 -18.05
N ASN A 93 6.05 2.14 -18.85
CA ASN A 93 5.76 1.59 -20.17
C ASN A 93 5.36 0.12 -20.03
N ILE A 94 4.07 -0.16 -20.24
CA ILE A 94 3.48 -1.50 -20.11
C ILE A 94 3.31 -2.17 -21.49
N ASP A 95 3.22 -1.38 -22.56
CA ASP A 95 3.03 -1.88 -23.92
C ASP A 95 4.30 -2.57 -24.46
N GLU A 96 5.48 -2.02 -24.14
CA GLU A 96 6.78 -2.53 -24.59
C GLU A 96 7.63 -2.95 -23.39
N VAL A 97 7.57 -4.24 -23.04
CA VAL A 97 8.34 -4.82 -21.92
C VAL A 97 9.58 -5.55 -22.46
N PRO A 98 10.77 -4.90 -22.53
CA PRO A 98 11.99 -5.55 -22.98
C PRO A 98 12.41 -6.67 -22.03
N VAL A 99 12.91 -7.75 -22.62
CA VAL A 99 13.42 -8.91 -21.89
C VAL A 99 14.92 -8.93 -21.99
N VAL A 100 15.59 -8.77 -20.85
CA VAL A 100 17.05 -8.80 -20.73
C VAL A 100 17.45 -9.99 -19.88
N LYS A 101 18.59 -10.61 -20.21
CA LYS A 101 19.15 -11.70 -19.42
C LYS A 101 20.08 -11.16 -18.33
N GLY A 102 19.77 -11.48 -17.08
CA GLY A 102 20.57 -11.10 -15.91
C GLY A 102 21.14 -12.31 -15.18
N LEU A 103 22.29 -12.13 -14.54
CA LEU A 103 22.88 -13.12 -13.64
C LEU A 103 22.47 -12.81 -12.20
N LEU A 104 21.78 -13.76 -11.58
CA LEU A 104 21.32 -13.62 -10.20
C LEU A 104 22.42 -14.01 -9.24
N THR A 105 22.80 -13.10 -8.34
CA THR A 105 23.67 -13.44 -7.21
C THR A 105 22.81 -13.69 -5.99
N LEU A 106 22.71 -14.95 -5.59
CA LEU A 106 22.00 -15.33 -4.37
C LEU A 106 22.93 -15.17 -3.18
N SER A 107 22.65 -14.19 -2.33
CA SER A 107 23.29 -14.08 -1.02
C SER A 107 22.45 -14.85 0.00
N GLU A 108 22.99 -15.95 0.52
CA GLU A 108 22.38 -16.73 1.60
C GLU A 108 22.54 -16.01 2.95
N ASN A 109 21.73 -14.96 3.18
CA ASN A 109 21.66 -14.34 4.50
C ASN A 109 20.65 -15.11 5.38
N ALA A 110 21.07 -16.27 5.89
CA ALA A 110 20.27 -17.07 6.83
C ALA A 110 20.20 -16.39 8.21
N SER A 111 19.30 -15.40 8.35
CA SER A 111 19.05 -14.73 9.63
C SER A 111 17.97 -15.48 10.42
N GLU A 112 18.32 -16.03 11.60
CA GLU A 112 17.38 -16.72 12.51
C GLU A 112 16.21 -15.84 13.01
N LEU A 113 16.25 -14.54 12.74
CA LEU A 113 15.22 -13.54 13.09
C LEU A 113 13.85 -13.79 12.46
N LEU A 114 13.78 -14.60 11.39
CA LEU A 114 12.50 -15.06 10.83
C LEU A 114 11.64 -15.79 11.88
N ARG A 115 12.26 -16.49 12.83
CA ARG A 115 11.56 -17.19 13.93
C ARG A 115 10.84 -16.24 14.88
N PHE A 116 11.28 -14.98 14.96
CA PHE A 116 10.68 -13.94 15.80
C PHE A 116 9.75 -13.01 15.03
N GLY A 117 9.37 -13.36 13.79
CA GLY A 117 8.43 -12.59 13.00
C GLY A 117 9.02 -11.30 12.38
N ILE A 118 10.32 -11.06 12.54
CA ILE A 118 11.00 -9.98 11.83
C ILE A 118 11.37 -10.53 10.45
N LYS A 119 10.52 -10.27 9.46
CA LYS A 119 10.85 -10.54 8.06
C LYS A 119 12.00 -9.61 7.65
N SER A 120 13.18 -10.18 7.41
CA SER A 120 14.24 -9.48 6.70
C SER A 120 13.70 -9.04 5.34
N ASN A 121 13.90 -7.77 4.98
CA ASN A 121 13.58 -7.33 3.63
C ASN A 121 14.47 -8.11 2.66
N GLU A 122 13.86 -8.82 1.73
CA GLU A 122 14.56 -9.53 0.68
C GLU A 122 15.18 -8.48 -0.26
N VAL A 123 16.50 -8.50 -0.40
CA VAL A 123 17.22 -7.67 -1.35
C VAL A 123 17.96 -8.62 -2.29
N LEU A 124 17.77 -8.43 -3.59
CA LEU A 124 18.33 -9.27 -4.63
C LEU A 124 19.29 -8.45 -5.48
N ASN A 125 20.52 -8.92 -5.65
CA ASN A 125 21.50 -8.28 -6.52
C ASN A 125 21.56 -9.03 -7.85
N VAL A 126 21.26 -8.33 -8.94
CA VAL A 126 21.27 -8.88 -10.29
C VAL A 126 22.28 -8.15 -11.13
N GLU A 127 23.17 -8.91 -11.76
CA GLU A 127 24.15 -8.36 -12.68
C GLU A 127 23.63 -8.43 -14.11
N PHE A 128 23.88 -7.39 -14.88
CA PHE A 128 23.49 -7.29 -16.27
C PHE A 128 24.63 -6.78 -17.14
N HIS A 129 24.64 -7.21 -18.39
CA HIS A 129 25.51 -6.64 -19.40
C HIS A 129 25.05 -5.22 -19.76
N GLN A 130 25.95 -4.25 -19.62
CA GLN A 130 25.61 -2.83 -19.75
C GLN A 130 25.15 -2.48 -21.18
N THR A 131 25.95 -2.84 -22.18
CA THR A 131 25.67 -2.47 -23.59
C THR A 131 24.37 -3.10 -24.08
N GLU A 132 24.08 -4.34 -23.68
CA GLU A 132 22.86 -5.05 -24.07
C GLU A 132 21.61 -4.40 -23.44
N ILE A 133 21.72 -3.97 -22.18
CA ILE A 133 20.65 -3.20 -21.54
C ILE A 133 20.41 -1.87 -22.23
N GLU A 134 21.47 -1.12 -22.53
CA GLU A 134 21.34 0.19 -23.18
C GLU A 134 20.70 0.05 -24.57
N GLU A 135 21.03 -1.02 -25.31
CA GLU A 135 20.40 -1.35 -26.59
C GLU A 135 18.92 -1.75 -26.45
N MET A 136 18.57 -2.56 -25.45
CA MET A 136 17.19 -3.07 -25.25
C MET A 136 16.24 -2.05 -24.62
N LEU A 137 16.70 -1.26 -23.65
CA LEU A 137 15.88 -0.24 -22.97
C LEU A 137 15.94 1.12 -23.68
N GLY A 138 16.92 1.35 -24.55
CA GLY A 138 17.22 2.66 -25.14
C GLY A 138 17.79 3.68 -24.14
N ARG A 139 18.05 3.26 -22.90
CA ARG A 139 18.68 4.04 -21.84
C ARG A 139 19.32 3.13 -20.80
N ARG A 140 20.17 3.71 -19.94
CA ARG A 140 20.67 3.02 -18.73
C ARG A 140 19.53 2.76 -17.75
N ILE A 141 19.70 1.73 -16.92
CA ILE A 141 18.78 1.46 -15.79
C ILE A 141 18.80 2.69 -14.87
N VAL A 142 17.62 3.06 -14.41
CA VAL A 142 17.43 4.13 -13.43
C VAL A 142 16.75 3.55 -12.20
N VAL A 143 17.02 4.17 -11.05
CA VAL A 143 16.31 3.88 -9.81
C VAL A 143 14.80 4.10 -10.00
N GLY A 144 14.01 3.13 -9.57
CA GLY A 144 12.55 3.14 -9.73
C GLY A 144 12.02 2.36 -10.94
N ASP A 145 12.90 1.87 -11.84
CA ASP A 145 12.52 0.87 -12.85
C ASP A 145 12.04 -0.41 -12.14
N LEU A 146 11.05 -1.09 -12.73
CA LEU A 146 10.56 -2.36 -12.19
C LEU A 146 11.09 -3.54 -13.01
N VAL A 147 11.42 -4.62 -12.33
CA VAL A 147 11.93 -5.85 -12.91
C VAL A 147 11.07 -7.02 -12.43
N MET A 148 10.46 -7.73 -13.37
CA MET A 148 9.81 -9.00 -13.11
C MET A 148 10.72 -10.15 -13.50
N ILE A 149 10.91 -11.08 -12.58
CA ILE A 149 11.76 -12.27 -12.79
C ILE A 149 10.87 -13.51 -12.73
N PRO A 150 10.54 -14.15 -13.87
CA PRO A 150 9.58 -15.26 -13.92
C PRO A 150 10.02 -16.51 -13.15
N VAL A 151 11.33 -16.67 -12.91
CA VAL A 151 11.87 -17.80 -12.14
C VAL A 151 11.49 -17.69 -10.65
N PHE A 152 11.31 -16.48 -10.12
CA PHE A 152 10.96 -16.25 -8.71
C PHE A 152 9.45 -16.22 -8.46
N ARG A 153 8.70 -17.08 -9.15
CA ARG A 153 7.30 -17.30 -8.84
C ARG A 153 7.15 -17.98 -7.49
N SER A 154 6.58 -17.28 -6.52
CA SER A 154 6.27 -17.85 -5.21
C SER A 154 4.80 -18.24 -5.14
N PRO A 155 4.45 -19.43 -4.61
CA PRO A 155 3.08 -19.72 -4.25
C PRO A 155 2.67 -18.78 -3.11
N SER A 156 1.59 -18.04 -3.33
CA SER A 156 0.89 -17.32 -2.28
C SER A 156 0.31 -18.29 -1.26
N LEU A 157 -0.11 -17.78 -0.10
CA LEU A 157 -0.72 -18.58 0.97
C LEU A 157 -1.99 -19.32 0.49
N ASP A 158 -2.70 -18.74 -0.48
CA ASP A 158 -3.87 -19.33 -1.16
C ASP A 158 -3.49 -20.35 -2.26
N GLY A 159 -2.21 -20.70 -2.39
CA GLY A 159 -1.70 -21.67 -3.38
C GLY A 159 -1.60 -21.14 -4.82
N ARG A 160 -1.97 -19.88 -5.07
CA ARG A 160 -1.80 -19.21 -6.37
C ARG A 160 -0.35 -18.88 -6.63
N VAL A 161 0.11 -19.05 -7.85
CA VAL A 161 1.50 -18.77 -8.25
C VAL A 161 1.54 -17.40 -8.92
N ALA A 162 2.12 -16.41 -8.24
CA ALA A 162 2.23 -15.04 -8.72
C ALA A 162 3.65 -14.74 -9.20
N ASN A 163 3.79 -13.91 -10.24
CA ASN A 163 5.09 -13.33 -10.59
C ASN A 163 5.48 -12.30 -9.54
N LYS A 164 6.74 -12.32 -9.13
CA LYS A 164 7.27 -11.33 -8.20
C LYS A 164 7.92 -10.18 -8.95
N ILE A 165 7.53 -8.97 -8.56
CA ILE A 165 8.01 -7.73 -9.13
C ILE A 165 8.94 -7.06 -8.12
N TYR A 166 10.05 -6.54 -8.62
CA TYR A 166 11.04 -5.84 -7.82
C TYR A 166 11.27 -4.45 -8.38
N GLU A 167 11.49 -3.47 -7.51
CA GLU A 167 11.96 -2.14 -7.84
C GLU A 167 13.48 -2.11 -7.82
N VAL A 168 14.09 -1.43 -8.80
CA VAL A 168 15.50 -1.08 -8.79
C VAL A 168 15.71 0.03 -7.76
N LYS A 169 16.34 -0.30 -6.65
CA LYS A 169 16.66 0.64 -5.58
C LYS A 169 17.97 1.38 -5.82
N ASP A 170 18.94 0.67 -6.38
CA ASP A 170 20.26 1.22 -6.66
C ASP A 170 20.88 0.53 -7.88
N VAL A 171 21.80 1.22 -8.54
CA VAL A 171 22.54 0.72 -9.70
C VAL A 171 24.02 1.04 -9.51
N ASP A 172 24.81 0.00 -9.31
CA ASP A 172 26.25 0.09 -9.12
C ASP A 172 26.98 -0.60 -10.29
N TRP A 173 28.28 -0.30 -10.42
CA TRP A 173 29.15 -1.09 -11.27
C TRP A 173 29.53 -2.39 -10.57
N SER A 174 29.43 -3.52 -11.27
CA SER A 174 29.90 -4.79 -10.69
C SER A 174 31.40 -4.73 -10.45
N THR A 175 31.84 -5.19 -9.28
CA THR A 175 33.27 -5.25 -8.94
C THR A 175 34.06 -6.18 -9.88
N GLY A 176 33.41 -7.23 -10.38
CA GLY A 176 33.97 -8.14 -11.40
C GLY A 176 33.75 -7.68 -12.84
N GLY A 177 33.07 -6.54 -13.03
CA GLY A 177 32.62 -6.04 -14.33
C GLY A 177 33.64 -5.20 -15.10
N TYR A 178 34.88 -5.08 -14.62
CA TYR A 178 35.90 -4.22 -15.23
C TYR A 178 36.88 -5.03 -16.07
N ASP A 179 37.26 -4.51 -17.24
CA ASP A 179 38.37 -5.05 -18.01
C ASP A 179 39.74 -4.64 -17.42
N ALA A 180 40.83 -5.14 -18.02
CA ALA A 180 42.19 -4.79 -17.61
C ALA A 180 42.53 -3.29 -17.79
N HIS A 181 41.73 -2.54 -18.55
CA HIS A 181 41.84 -1.09 -18.73
C HIS A 181 40.89 -0.31 -17.80
N TYR A 182 40.19 -0.99 -16.89
CA TYR A 182 39.22 -0.43 -15.98
C TYR A 182 38.01 0.22 -16.70
N ILE A 183 37.61 -0.37 -17.83
CA ILE A 183 36.37 -0.06 -18.53
C ILE A 183 35.27 -0.97 -17.95
N PRO A 184 34.15 -0.42 -17.47
CA PRO A 184 33.05 -1.23 -16.97
C PRO A 184 32.22 -1.81 -18.11
N HIS A 185 31.82 -3.07 -17.97
CA HIS A 185 30.95 -3.80 -18.90
C HIS A 185 29.70 -4.37 -18.21
N ILE A 186 29.74 -4.52 -16.89
CA ILE A 186 28.66 -5.14 -16.10
C ILE A 186 28.16 -4.15 -15.06
N VAL A 187 26.84 -4.01 -14.99
CA VAL A 187 26.13 -3.24 -13.96
C VAL A 187 25.43 -4.19 -13.01
N THR A 188 25.39 -3.85 -11.74
CA THR A 188 24.64 -4.55 -10.69
C THR A 188 23.45 -3.69 -10.29
N ALA A 189 22.24 -4.22 -10.48
CA ALA A 189 21.03 -3.62 -9.95
C ALA A 189 20.68 -4.25 -8.60
N VAL A 190 20.50 -3.41 -7.59
CA VAL A 190 19.99 -3.80 -6.27
C VAL A 190 18.47 -3.73 -6.32
N LEU A 191 17.83 -4.88 -6.25
CA LEU A 191 16.40 -5.06 -6.39
C LEU A 191 15.73 -5.27 -5.03
N GLN A 192 14.61 -4.58 -4.80
CA GLN A 192 13.77 -4.73 -3.61
C GLN A 192 12.35 -5.09 -4.04
N PRO A 193 11.67 -6.08 -3.42
CA PRO A 193 10.31 -6.44 -3.81
C PRO A 193 9.37 -5.27 -3.53
N ILE A 194 8.51 -4.98 -4.52
CA ILE A 194 7.47 -3.97 -4.33
C ILE A 194 6.39 -4.51 -3.39
N ARG A 195 5.61 -3.59 -2.82
CA ARG A 195 4.37 -3.89 -2.09
C ARG A 195 3.21 -3.31 -2.89
N ASP A 196 2.00 -3.72 -2.53
CA ASP A 196 0.79 -3.03 -2.97
C ASP A 196 0.83 -1.59 -2.40
N GLN A 197 1.36 -0.70 -3.22
CA GLN A 197 1.46 0.73 -2.99
C GLN A 197 0.88 1.41 -4.22
N TRP A 198 0.22 2.51 -3.97
CA TRP A 198 -0.47 3.29 -4.97
C TRP A 198 0.49 3.79 -6.08
N GLU A 199 1.77 4.02 -5.77
CA GLU A 199 2.82 4.37 -6.74
C GLU A 199 2.96 3.38 -7.91
N TYR A 200 2.64 2.11 -7.68
CA TYR A 200 2.79 1.02 -8.65
C TYR A 200 1.47 0.57 -9.26
N ARG A 201 0.39 1.33 -9.03
CA ARG A 201 -0.98 0.98 -9.42
C ARG A 201 -1.09 0.61 -10.89
N ASP A 202 -0.51 1.43 -11.77
CA ASP A 202 -0.52 1.21 -13.22
C ASP A 202 0.01 -0.18 -13.61
N VAL A 203 1.12 -0.60 -13.00
CA VAL A 203 1.73 -1.90 -13.25
C VAL A 203 0.95 -3.03 -12.57
N LEU A 204 0.48 -2.81 -11.34
CA LEU A 204 -0.22 -3.84 -10.56
C LEU A 204 -1.63 -4.16 -11.06
N GLU A 205 -2.34 -3.17 -11.61
CA GLU A 205 -3.68 -3.33 -12.18
C GLU A 205 -3.61 -3.98 -13.58
N ASN A 206 -2.66 -3.55 -14.41
CA ASN A 206 -2.55 -4.01 -15.80
C ASN A 206 -1.82 -5.36 -15.94
N LEU A 207 -1.03 -5.78 -14.95
CA LEU A 207 -0.46 -7.13 -14.92
C LEU A 207 -1.53 -8.14 -14.50
N ILE A 208 -2.19 -8.70 -15.51
CA ILE A 208 -3.17 -9.76 -15.35
C ILE A 208 -2.44 -11.11 -15.47
N ASP A 209 -2.60 -11.94 -14.44
CA ASP A 209 -2.07 -13.30 -14.44
C ASP A 209 -2.84 -14.21 -15.40
N GLU A 210 -2.29 -15.41 -15.66
CA GLU A 210 -2.91 -16.46 -16.50
C GLU A 210 -4.35 -16.82 -16.05
N TYR A 211 -4.66 -16.57 -14.77
CA TYR A 211 -5.98 -16.82 -14.16
C TYR A 211 -6.94 -15.61 -14.21
N GLY A 212 -6.57 -14.52 -14.89
CA GLY A 212 -7.42 -13.33 -15.04
C GLY A 212 -7.50 -12.42 -13.81
N LYS A 213 -6.60 -12.60 -12.83
CA LYS A 213 -6.51 -11.75 -11.62
C LYS A 213 -5.37 -10.75 -11.75
N SER A 214 -5.56 -9.53 -11.23
CA SER A 214 -4.51 -8.52 -11.21
C SER A 214 -3.43 -8.85 -10.15
N ALA A 215 -2.20 -8.42 -10.38
CA ALA A 215 -1.12 -8.55 -9.42
C ALA A 215 -1.46 -7.85 -8.08
N GLN A 216 -2.23 -6.76 -8.12
CA GLN A 216 -2.73 -6.08 -6.93
C GLN A 216 -3.55 -7.02 -6.03
N GLU A 217 -4.51 -7.75 -6.58
CA GLU A 217 -5.36 -8.68 -5.82
C GLU A 217 -4.53 -9.78 -5.15
N GLN A 218 -3.44 -10.20 -5.81
CA GLN A 218 -2.56 -11.25 -5.31
C GLN A 218 -1.61 -10.78 -4.21
N MET A 219 -1.21 -9.51 -4.24
CA MET A 219 -0.29 -8.93 -3.26
C MET A 219 -1.02 -8.39 -2.01
N SER A 220 -2.31 -8.10 -2.14
CA SER A 220 -3.11 -7.55 -1.05
C SER A 220 -3.46 -8.60 0.00
N ASN A 221 -2.91 -8.44 1.20
CA ASN A 221 -3.29 -9.24 2.38
C ASN A 221 -4.57 -8.70 3.07
N TYR A 222 -5.16 -7.62 2.55
CA TYR A 222 -6.20 -6.88 3.25
C TYR A 222 -7.45 -7.71 3.48
N GLU A 223 -7.89 -8.46 2.46
CA GLU A 223 -9.08 -9.30 2.55
C GLU A 223 -8.90 -10.45 3.56
N GLU A 224 -7.68 -11.00 3.65
CA GLU A 224 -7.34 -11.99 4.67
C GLU A 224 -7.34 -11.38 6.07
N LEU A 225 -6.81 -10.18 6.25
CA LEU A 225 -6.83 -9.47 7.53
C LEU A 225 -8.27 -9.20 7.99
N ILE A 226 -9.20 -8.88 7.08
CA ILE A 226 -10.63 -8.81 7.39
C ILE A 226 -11.15 -10.16 7.88
N LYS A 227 -10.93 -11.24 7.13
CA LYS A 227 -11.38 -12.60 7.49
C LYS A 227 -10.81 -13.05 8.84
N VAL A 228 -9.56 -12.72 9.15
CA VAL A 228 -8.94 -12.98 10.46
C VAL A 228 -9.63 -12.18 11.54
N THR A 229 -9.89 -10.89 11.30
CA THR A 229 -10.58 -10.01 12.25
C THR A 229 -11.99 -10.52 12.55
N GLU A 230 -12.75 -10.92 11.53
CA GLU A 230 -14.08 -11.50 11.67
C GLU A 230 -14.06 -12.81 12.46
N ARG A 231 -13.07 -13.69 12.20
CA ARG A 231 -12.88 -14.93 12.99
C ARG A 231 -12.55 -14.64 14.45
N VAL A 232 -11.71 -13.64 14.71
CA VAL A 232 -11.39 -13.20 16.07
C VAL A 232 -12.63 -12.66 16.75
N GLN A 233 -13.46 -11.87 16.06
CA GLN A 233 -14.73 -11.37 16.57
C GLN A 233 -15.70 -12.50 16.91
N LYS A 234 -15.86 -13.48 16.00
CA LYS A 234 -16.73 -14.64 16.23
C LYS A 234 -16.27 -15.44 17.46
N LYS A 235 -14.96 -15.71 17.57
CA LYS A 235 -14.40 -16.39 18.75
C LYS A 235 -14.59 -15.56 20.02
N ALA A 236 -14.39 -14.25 19.95
CA ALA A 236 -14.64 -13.36 21.08
C ALA A 236 -16.09 -13.42 21.53
N LEU A 237 -17.06 -13.42 20.59
CA LEU A 237 -18.49 -13.55 20.89
C LEU A 237 -18.85 -14.93 21.47
N GLU A 238 -18.24 -16.00 20.98
CA GLU A 238 -18.41 -17.37 21.51
C GLU A 238 -17.92 -17.48 22.97
N HIS A 239 -16.80 -16.84 23.31
CA HIS A 239 -16.21 -16.91 24.65
C HIS A 239 -16.75 -15.86 25.63
N ALA A 240 -17.10 -14.68 25.11
CA ALA A 240 -17.57 -13.53 25.87
C ALA A 240 -18.50 -12.68 24.98
N SER A 241 -19.78 -13.04 24.99
CA SER A 241 -20.83 -12.38 24.20
C SER A 241 -21.00 -10.89 24.52
N ILE A 242 -20.66 -10.49 25.76
CA ILE A 242 -20.79 -9.13 26.27
C ILE A 242 -19.49 -8.65 26.91
N THR A 243 -19.21 -7.34 26.78
CA THR A 243 -18.13 -6.71 27.55
C THR A 243 -18.51 -6.61 29.02
N GLY A 244 -17.60 -6.95 29.93
CA GLY A 244 -17.81 -6.78 31.38
C GLY A 244 -18.25 -8.05 32.07
N ARG A 245 -19.19 -7.93 33.02
CA ARG A 245 -19.64 -9.03 33.90
C ARG A 245 -21.06 -9.44 33.58
N ASP A 246 -21.32 -10.74 33.54
CA ASP A 246 -22.66 -11.30 33.45
C ASP A 246 -23.07 -11.90 34.80
N ASP A 247 -23.76 -11.10 35.61
CA ASP A 247 -24.28 -11.53 36.91
C ASP A 247 -25.76 -11.96 36.84
N SER A 248 -26.35 -12.02 35.63
CA SER A 248 -27.78 -12.28 35.43
C SER A 248 -28.25 -13.62 36.02
N LEU A 249 -27.37 -14.64 36.02
CA LEU A 249 -27.67 -15.99 36.51
C LEU A 249 -27.22 -16.23 37.96
N ILE A 250 -26.65 -15.23 38.64
CA ILE A 250 -26.02 -15.44 39.96
C ILE A 250 -27.02 -15.31 41.11
N TYR A 251 -28.05 -14.46 40.98
CA TYR A 251 -28.96 -14.13 42.07
C TYR A 251 -30.43 -14.28 41.66
N LEU A 252 -31.18 -15.05 42.45
CA LEU A 252 -32.62 -15.22 42.34
C LEU A 252 -33.31 -14.57 43.55
N GLU A 253 -34.37 -13.81 43.33
CA GLU A 253 -35.20 -13.31 44.42
C GLU A 253 -36.05 -14.47 44.98
N PRO A 254 -35.89 -14.83 46.26
CA PRO A 254 -36.47 -16.05 46.81
C PRO A 254 -38.01 -16.03 46.89
N GLU A 255 -38.64 -14.86 46.92
CA GLU A 255 -40.10 -14.73 47.04
C GLU A 255 -40.83 -14.81 45.69
N THR A 256 -40.23 -14.27 44.64
CA THR A 256 -40.85 -14.18 43.30
C THR A 256 -40.28 -15.22 42.33
N GLY A 257 -39.16 -15.86 42.68
CA GLY A 257 -38.39 -16.71 41.78
C GLY A 257 -37.87 -15.99 40.54
N SER A 258 -37.92 -14.65 40.54
CA SER A 258 -37.52 -13.81 39.43
C SER A 258 -36.06 -13.39 39.60
N LEU A 259 -35.38 -13.09 38.49
CA LEU A 259 -34.04 -12.53 38.53
C LEU A 259 -34.09 -11.19 39.27
N THR A 260 -33.26 -11.02 40.30
CA THR A 260 -33.17 -9.75 41.02
C THR A 260 -32.70 -8.65 40.06
N TYR A 261 -33.27 -7.45 40.16
CA TYR A 261 -32.79 -6.29 39.40
C TYR A 261 -31.36 -5.93 39.82
N LEU A 262 -30.40 -6.48 39.09
CA LEU A 262 -28.99 -6.12 39.15
C LEU A 262 -28.73 -5.13 38.03
N TRP A 263 -27.87 -4.16 38.29
CA TRP A 263 -27.43 -3.19 37.29
C TRP A 263 -26.56 -3.93 36.27
N LEU A 264 -27.20 -4.55 35.28
CA LEU A 264 -26.55 -5.39 34.28
C LEU A 264 -25.82 -4.56 33.24
N ASP A 265 -26.03 -3.24 33.22
CA ASP A 265 -25.50 -2.29 32.25
C ASP A 265 -25.83 -2.68 30.79
N ASP A 266 -26.91 -3.42 30.53
CA ASP A 266 -27.37 -3.85 29.20
C ASP A 266 -28.50 -2.96 28.62
N ALA A 267 -29.11 -2.12 29.47
CA ALA A 267 -30.23 -1.25 29.12
C ALA A 267 -31.46 -1.97 28.58
N ILE A 268 -31.65 -3.24 28.98
CA ILE A 268 -32.85 -4.03 28.72
C ILE A 268 -33.76 -3.92 29.94
N PRO A 269 -35.06 -3.62 29.75
CA PRO A 269 -35.96 -3.51 30.89
C PRO A 269 -36.17 -4.88 31.56
N PRO A 270 -36.32 -4.93 32.90
CA PRO A 270 -36.38 -6.18 33.67
C PRO A 270 -37.57 -7.09 33.33
N ASN A 271 -38.60 -6.52 32.72
CA ASN A 271 -39.80 -7.23 32.29
C ASN A 271 -39.65 -7.90 30.91
N GLY A 272 -38.52 -7.71 30.22
CA GLY A 272 -38.25 -8.28 28.89
C GLY A 272 -39.13 -7.72 27.78
N ILE A 273 -39.89 -6.65 28.03
CA ILE A 273 -40.78 -6.04 27.04
C ILE A 273 -39.96 -5.13 26.13
N PRO A 274 -40.11 -5.21 24.78
CA PRO A 274 -39.46 -4.27 23.88
C PRO A 274 -39.78 -2.81 24.24
N VAL A 275 -38.75 -1.98 24.32
CA VAL A 275 -38.86 -0.56 24.69
C VAL A 275 -38.86 0.35 23.50
N GLU A 276 -39.66 1.41 23.57
CA GLU A 276 -39.53 2.54 22.64
C GLU A 276 -38.16 3.20 22.79
N GLN A 277 -37.56 3.55 21.66
CA GLN A 277 -36.19 4.09 21.60
C GLN A 277 -36.20 5.42 20.83
N GLY A 278 -35.39 6.38 21.27
CA GLY A 278 -35.27 7.66 20.58
C GLY A 278 -34.34 8.65 21.25
N SER A 279 -34.16 9.81 20.61
CA SER A 279 -33.33 10.92 21.12
C SER A 279 -34.11 11.91 21.99
N ASN A 280 -35.43 11.84 21.99
CA ASN A 280 -36.34 12.67 22.79
C ASN A 280 -37.34 11.78 23.51
N PHE A 281 -37.73 12.15 24.74
CA PHE A 281 -38.74 11.41 25.49
C PHE A 281 -40.13 11.54 24.84
N PRO A 282 -40.99 10.50 24.94
CA PRO A 282 -42.38 10.56 24.50
C PRO A 282 -43.16 11.68 25.20
N PRO A 283 -44.08 12.36 24.49
CA PRO A 283 -44.85 13.47 25.04
C PRO A 283 -45.89 13.04 26.10
N ASP A 284 -46.46 11.83 25.96
CA ASP A 284 -47.50 11.30 26.85
C ASP A 284 -47.06 9.99 27.54
N PRO A 285 -46.16 10.06 28.55
CA PRO A 285 -45.66 8.86 29.22
C PRO A 285 -46.67 8.24 30.19
N GLN A 286 -46.78 6.91 30.18
CA GLN A 286 -47.55 6.16 31.17
C GLN A 286 -46.70 5.79 32.39
N GLU A 287 -47.31 5.74 33.57
CA GLU A 287 -46.63 5.31 34.79
C GLU A 287 -46.08 3.89 34.64
N GLY A 288 -44.78 3.73 34.87
CA GLY A 288 -44.08 2.45 34.68
C GLY A 288 -43.58 2.17 33.26
N GLN A 289 -43.83 3.05 32.30
CA GLN A 289 -43.30 2.92 30.94
C GLN A 289 -41.77 3.05 30.93
N TYR A 290 -41.11 2.17 30.17
CA TYR A 290 -39.68 2.22 29.94
C TYR A 290 -39.37 2.89 28.60
N PHE A 291 -38.24 3.61 28.53
CA PHE A 291 -37.78 4.28 27.33
C PHE A 291 -36.25 4.26 27.24
N LEU A 292 -35.71 3.91 26.07
CA LEU A 292 -34.27 3.90 25.81
C LEU A 292 -33.85 5.20 25.11
N HIS A 293 -33.02 6.01 25.79
CA HIS A 293 -32.55 7.27 25.27
C HIS A 293 -31.23 7.11 24.51
N LEU A 294 -31.27 7.27 23.18
CA LEU A 294 -30.11 7.11 22.28
C LEU A 294 -29.30 8.40 22.09
N GLY A 295 -29.84 9.56 22.46
CA GLY A 295 -29.12 10.84 22.39
C GLY A 295 -27.97 11.00 23.41
N LEU A 296 -27.75 10.02 24.29
CA LEU A 296 -26.66 10.00 25.27
C LEU A 296 -25.69 8.87 24.91
N HIS A 297 -24.39 9.12 25.05
CA HIS A 297 -23.35 8.12 24.81
C HIS A 297 -22.57 7.87 26.11
N PRO A 298 -22.70 6.69 26.76
CA PRO A 298 -23.56 5.54 26.41
C PRO A 298 -25.07 5.79 26.57
N ALA A 299 -25.87 5.03 25.81
CA ALA A 299 -27.34 5.07 25.87
C ALA A 299 -27.83 4.72 27.28
N ARG A 300 -29.02 5.20 27.65
CA ARG A 300 -29.55 5.02 29.02
C ARG A 300 -31.02 4.61 29.00
N LEU A 301 -31.36 3.64 29.85
CA LEU A 301 -32.72 3.19 30.07
C LEU A 301 -33.38 4.04 31.16
N TYR A 302 -34.55 4.57 30.87
CA TYR A 302 -35.37 5.34 31.80
C TYR A 302 -36.68 4.61 32.08
N ARG A 303 -37.24 4.82 33.28
CA ARG A 303 -38.61 4.44 33.64
C ARG A 303 -39.36 5.67 34.13
N PHE A 304 -40.59 5.87 33.68
CA PHE A 304 -41.44 6.95 34.16
C PHE A 304 -42.03 6.57 35.52
N GLU A 305 -41.66 7.33 36.55
CA GLU A 305 -42.11 7.12 37.94
C GLU A 305 -42.44 8.45 38.61
N ASN A 306 -43.63 8.54 39.23
CA ASN A 306 -44.08 9.72 39.96
C ASN A 306 -44.02 11.01 39.12
N GLY A 307 -44.45 10.93 37.86
CA GLY A 307 -44.48 12.08 36.96
C GLY A 307 -43.12 12.53 36.43
N ARG A 308 -42.05 11.73 36.59
CA ARG A 308 -40.70 12.05 36.10
C ARG A 308 -39.99 10.82 35.52
N TRP A 309 -39.17 11.03 34.50
CA TRP A 309 -38.25 10.00 34.00
C TRP A 309 -37.09 9.80 34.97
N ARG A 310 -36.94 8.58 35.49
CA ARG A 310 -35.82 8.18 36.34
C ARG A 310 -34.92 7.21 35.60
N THR A 311 -33.62 7.48 35.57
CA THR A 311 -32.64 6.55 35.02
C THR A 311 -32.67 5.26 35.81
N LYS A 312 -32.83 4.15 35.10
CA LYS A 312 -32.71 2.81 35.66
C LYS A 312 -31.37 2.22 35.31
N GLU A 313 -30.90 2.39 34.07
CA GLU A 313 -29.69 1.72 33.63
C GLU A 313 -28.89 2.52 32.62
N ILE A 314 -27.61 2.18 32.49
CA ILE A 314 -26.69 2.74 31.51
C ILE A 314 -26.19 1.58 30.64
N ALA A 315 -26.36 1.67 29.32
CA ALA A 315 -25.88 0.69 28.36
C ALA A 315 -24.35 0.73 28.24
N ARG A 316 -23.63 0.22 29.25
CA ARG A 316 -22.17 0.13 29.20
C ARG A 316 -21.70 -1.16 28.55
N LYS A 317 -22.52 -2.22 28.58
CA LYS A 317 -22.28 -3.44 27.81
C LYS A 317 -22.37 -3.10 26.33
N ARG A 318 -21.32 -3.44 25.62
CA ARG A 318 -21.21 -3.28 24.17
C ARG A 318 -20.88 -4.63 23.56
N GLU A 319 -21.29 -4.81 22.32
CA GLU A 319 -20.73 -5.85 21.48
C GLU A 319 -19.28 -5.51 21.17
N TRP A 320 -18.45 -6.53 20.99
CA TRP A 320 -17.06 -6.34 20.56
C TRP A 320 -17.03 -5.69 19.18
N LEU A 321 -16.67 -4.41 19.13
CA LEU A 321 -16.35 -3.69 17.90
C LEU A 321 -14.82 -3.62 17.77
N TYR A 322 -14.24 -4.36 16.82
CA TYR A 322 -12.83 -4.21 16.47
C TYR A 322 -12.65 -3.12 15.43
N ASN A 323 -11.68 -2.22 15.66
CA ASN A 323 -11.77 -0.82 15.28
C ASN A 323 -10.62 -0.27 14.40
N PHE A 324 -9.90 -1.09 13.65
CA PHE A 324 -8.94 -0.53 12.69
C PHE A 324 -9.48 -0.57 11.26
N THR A 325 -9.77 -1.75 10.72
CA THR A 325 -10.23 -1.90 9.33
C THR A 325 -11.66 -1.40 9.11
N SER A 326 -12.59 -1.64 10.05
CA SER A 326 -13.96 -1.13 10.00
C SER A 326 -14.02 0.39 10.08
N MET A 327 -13.22 1.01 10.96
CA MET A 327 -13.11 2.46 11.09
C MET A 327 -12.45 3.09 9.87
N LEU A 328 -11.42 2.46 9.30
CA LEU A 328 -10.81 2.88 8.04
C LEU A 328 -11.82 2.86 6.90
N ARG A 329 -12.63 1.80 6.81
CA ARG A 329 -13.72 1.74 5.84
C ARG A 329 -14.73 2.85 6.07
N THR A 330 -15.19 3.08 7.29
CA THR A 330 -16.13 4.18 7.60
C THR A 330 -15.53 5.56 7.31
N PHE A 331 -14.21 5.71 7.47
CA PHE A 331 -13.50 6.95 7.17
C PHE A 331 -13.34 7.18 5.66
N MET A 332 -13.09 6.12 4.90
CA MET A 332 -12.95 6.16 3.43
C MET A 332 -14.29 6.08 2.70
N SER A 333 -15.35 5.60 3.36
CA SER A 333 -16.67 5.45 2.77
C SER A 333 -17.34 6.80 2.64
N ASP A 334 -17.90 7.08 1.46
CA ASP A 334 -18.82 8.20 1.27
C ASP A 334 -20.22 7.89 1.84
N GLY A 335 -20.48 6.62 2.18
CA GLY A 335 -21.72 6.15 2.78
C GLY A 335 -22.86 5.89 1.80
N SER A 336 -22.62 6.07 0.48
CA SER A 336 -23.58 5.84 -0.60
C SER A 336 -23.90 4.37 -0.80
N GLU A 337 -25.05 4.04 -1.41
CA GLU A 337 -25.37 2.65 -1.79
C GLU A 337 -24.35 2.06 -2.77
N HIS A 338 -23.77 2.91 -3.62
CA HIS A 338 -22.75 2.49 -4.58
C HIS A 338 -21.44 2.08 -3.88
N ASP A 339 -20.99 2.85 -2.90
CA ASP A 339 -19.80 2.55 -2.09
C ASP A 339 -20.01 1.31 -1.19
N ARG A 340 -21.25 1.09 -0.73
CA ARG A 340 -21.62 -0.14 -0.02
C ARG A 340 -21.58 -1.39 -0.92
N SER A 341 -21.85 -1.23 -2.22
CA SER A 341 -21.85 -2.32 -3.20
C SER A 341 -20.52 -2.55 -3.91
N ARG A 342 -19.57 -1.60 -3.83
CA ARG A 342 -18.22 -1.76 -4.37
C ARG A 342 -17.41 -2.74 -3.51
N GLY A 343 -16.54 -3.51 -4.17
CA GLY A 343 -15.48 -4.25 -3.48
C GLY A 343 -14.50 -3.30 -2.80
N TYR A 344 -13.66 -3.81 -1.90
CA TYR A 344 -12.64 -2.99 -1.25
C TYR A 344 -11.54 -2.61 -2.25
N GLU A 345 -11.67 -1.46 -2.92
CA GLU A 345 -10.64 -0.88 -3.76
C GLU A 345 -9.89 0.19 -2.96
N LEU A 346 -8.56 0.13 -2.94
CA LEU A 346 -7.71 1.15 -2.32
C LEU A 346 -7.67 2.36 -3.25
N LYS A 347 -8.56 3.33 -3.03
CA LYS A 347 -8.42 4.69 -3.55
C LYS A 347 -7.52 5.50 -2.62
N SER A 348 -6.70 6.39 -3.19
CA SER A 348 -5.94 7.33 -2.37
C SER A 348 -6.92 8.25 -1.60
N ILE A 349 -6.48 8.83 -0.49
CA ILE A 349 -7.26 9.87 0.20
C ILE A 349 -7.57 11.04 -0.75
N HIS A 350 -6.67 11.28 -1.71
CA HIS A 350 -6.83 12.30 -2.73
C HIS A 350 -7.98 11.97 -3.69
N ASP A 351 -8.08 10.74 -4.21
CA ASP A 351 -9.18 10.30 -5.07
C ASP A 351 -10.54 10.38 -4.37
N ILE A 352 -10.59 10.05 -3.08
CA ILE A 352 -11.82 10.17 -2.27
C ILE A 352 -12.18 11.65 -2.03
N ALA A 353 -11.17 12.52 -1.90
CA ALA A 353 -11.36 13.95 -1.71
C ALA A 353 -11.73 14.69 -3.01
N THR A 354 -11.27 14.22 -4.17
CA THR A 354 -11.62 14.76 -5.49
C THR A 354 -12.98 14.24 -5.97
N ASP A 355 -13.32 12.97 -5.74
CA ASP A 355 -14.66 12.42 -6.00
C ASP A 355 -15.76 13.18 -5.20
N ARG A 356 -15.41 13.75 -4.02
CA ARG A 356 -16.32 14.62 -3.24
C ARG A 356 -16.68 15.91 -3.97
N HIS A 357 -15.85 16.37 -4.90
CA HIS A 357 -16.11 17.59 -5.66
C HIS A 357 -17.14 17.36 -6.77
N ASP A 358 -17.10 16.19 -7.42
CA ASP A 358 -18.02 15.81 -8.50
C ASP A 358 -19.46 15.61 -8.00
N GLY A 359 -19.62 15.10 -6.77
CA GLY A 359 -20.93 14.99 -6.11
C GLY A 359 -21.54 16.33 -5.65
N SER A 360 -20.79 17.43 -5.75
CA SER A 360 -21.24 18.78 -5.37
C SER A 360 -21.57 19.69 -6.56
N ASP A 361 -21.44 19.19 -7.79
CA ASP A 361 -21.83 19.93 -8.99
C ASP A 361 -23.36 19.89 -9.17
N PRO A 362 -24.08 21.02 -9.02
CA PRO A 362 -25.54 21.07 -9.19
C PRO A 362 -26.00 20.80 -10.63
N SER A 363 -25.09 20.53 -11.58
CA SER A 363 -25.38 20.21 -12.97
C SER A 363 -25.82 18.74 -13.21
N VAL A 364 -25.65 17.86 -12.22
CA VAL A 364 -25.97 16.41 -12.33
C VAL A 364 -27.35 16.06 -11.73
N LEU A 365 -28.13 17.06 -11.31
CA LEU A 365 -29.53 16.90 -10.90
C LEU A 365 -30.47 17.43 -11.98
N ASP A 366 -30.65 16.66 -13.05
CA ASP A 366 -31.80 16.76 -13.97
C ASP A 366 -32.36 15.35 -14.27
#